data_AF-A0A951DUR3-F1
#
_entry.id   AF-A0A951DUR3-F1
#
_cell.length_a   1.000
_cell.length_b   1.000
_cell.length_c   1.000
_cell.angle_alpha   90.00
_cell.angle_beta   90.00
_cell.angle_gamma   90.00
#
_symmetry.space_group_name_H-M   'P 1'
#
loop_
_entity.id
_entity.type
_entity.pdbx_description
1 polymer ?
#
loop_
_entity_poly.entity_id
_entity_poly.type
_entity_poly.pdbx_seq_one_letter_code
_entity_poly.pdbx_strand_id
1 'polypeptide(L)' 'METRAKFALIGVFTLCVIAAAFGFVFWFSGSRGGANLKSYQIVFDTPVTGLSRGGAVLFNGIRVGEVTDLSFYPR' A
#
# COMPACT_ATOMS: atom_id res chain seq x y z
N MET A 1 -39.93 4.65 36.13
CA MET A 1 -39.50 4.89 34.74
C MET A 1 -37.97 4.93 34.70
N GLU A 2 -37.30 3.77 34.69
CA GLU A 2 -35.83 3.71 34.88
C GLU A 2 -35.11 2.80 33.86
N THR A 3 -35.87 2.11 32.99
CA THR A 3 -35.31 1.04 32.15
C THR A 3 -34.87 1.49 30.76
N ARG A 4 -35.29 2.67 30.27
CA ARG A 4 -34.95 3.11 28.89
C ARG A 4 -33.53 3.66 28.75
N ALA A 5 -32.98 4.27 29.80
CA ALA A 5 -31.65 4.89 29.76
C ALA A 5 -30.54 3.87 29.46
N LYS A 6 -30.70 2.62 29.94
CA LYS A 6 -29.71 1.56 29.77
C LYS A 6 -29.63 1.03 28.33
N PHE A 7 -30.76 0.97 27.61
CA PHE A 7 -30.77 0.58 26.19
C PHE A 7 -30.08 1.61 25.29
N ALA A 8 -30.25 2.91 25.57
CA ALA A 8 -29.52 3.97 24.87
C ALA A 8 -28.00 3.87 25.11
N LEU A 9 -27.60 3.54 26.33
CA LEU A 9 -26.19 3.39 26.72
C LEU A 9 -25.54 2.20 26.00
N ILE A 10 -26.26 1.08 25.88
CA ILE A 10 -25.81 -0.10 25.11
C ILE A 10 -25.70 0.24 23.62
N GLY A 11 -26.68 0.95 23.05
CA GLY A 11 -26.64 1.37 21.65
C GLY A 11 -25.45 2.28 21.33
N VAL A 12 -25.18 3.27 22.19
CA VAL A 12 -24.02 4.16 22.05
C VAL A 12 -22.72 3.37 22.17
N PHE A 13 -22.63 2.45 23.14
CA PHE A 13 -21.45 1.63 23.31
C PHE A 13 -21.15 0.78 22.07
N THR A 14 -22.16 0.07 21.54
CA THR A 14 -22.01 -0.72 20.32
C THR A 14 -21.59 0.14 19.13
N LEU A 15 -22.16 1.34 18.99
CA LEU A 15 -21.84 2.25 17.89
C LEU A 15 -20.40 2.79 17.99
N CYS A 16 -19.93 3.10 19.19
CA CYS A 16 -18.52 3.47 19.44
C CYS A 16 -17.56 2.33 19.10
N VAL A 17 -17.89 1.09 19.49
CA VAL A 17 -17.05 -0.09 19.17
C VAL A 17 -16.97 -0.30 17.66
N ILE A 18 -18.08 -0.16 16.94
CA ILE A 18 -18.12 -0.25 15.48
C ILE A 18 -17.26 0.86 14.86
N ALA A 19 -17.42 2.10 15.29
CA ALA A 19 -16.62 3.23 14.80
C ALA A 19 -15.13 3.04 15.06
N ALA A 20 -14.75 2.54 16.24
CA ALA A 20 -13.37 2.21 16.59
C ALA A 20 -12.81 1.09 15.71
N ALA A 21 -13.61 0.05 15.43
CA ALA A 21 -13.19 -1.04 14.53
C ALA A 21 -12.95 -0.52 13.10
N PHE A 22 -13.85 0.30 12.55
CA PHE A 22 -13.66 0.94 11.25
C PHE A 22 -12.45 1.87 11.24
N GLY A 23 -12.26 2.68 12.28
CA GLY A 23 -11.10 3.54 12.43
C GLY A 23 -9.79 2.74 12.48
N PHE A 24 -9.79 1.60 13.19
CA PHE A 24 -8.64 0.72 13.29
C PHE A 24 -8.31 0.07 11.93
N VAL A 25 -9.31 -0.42 11.20
CA VAL A 25 -9.12 -1.00 9.86
C VAL A 25 -8.63 0.06 8.87
N PHE A 26 -9.23 1.25 8.87
CA PHE A 26 -8.80 2.36 8.02
C PHE A 26 -7.36 2.77 8.32
N TRP A 27 -7.03 2.90 9.60
CA TRP A 27 -5.68 3.25 10.02
C TRP A 27 -4.66 2.16 9.70
N PHE A 28 -5.03 0.89 9.91
CA PHE A 28 -4.20 -0.26 9.56
C PHE A 28 -4.00 -0.40 8.04
N SER A 29 -5.01 -0.03 7.25
CA SER A 29 -4.90 0.01 5.78
C SER A 29 -3.86 1.03 5.31
N GLY A 30 -3.72 2.17 6.01
CA GLY A 30 -2.65 3.15 5.77
C GLY A 30 -1.29 2.74 6.36
N SER A 31 -1.29 1.90 7.39
CA SER A 31 -0.09 1.41 8.06
C SER A 31 0.57 0.20 7.38
N ARG A 32 0.07 -0.25 6.23
CA ARG A 32 0.88 -1.04 5.30
C ARG A 32 1.95 -0.10 4.78
N GLY A 33 3.06 -0.06 5.49
CA GLY A 33 4.30 0.56 5.06
C GLY A 33 4.60 0.09 3.66
N GLY A 34 4.12 0.86 2.68
CA GLY A 34 4.67 0.83 1.35
C GLY A 34 6.13 1.16 1.62
N ALA A 35 6.99 0.14 1.50
CA ALA A 35 8.38 0.38 1.19
C ALA A 35 8.36 1.55 0.20
N ASN A 36 9.10 2.62 0.51
CA ASN A 36 9.09 3.86 -0.27
C ASN A 36 9.72 3.56 -1.65
N LEU A 37 9.06 2.71 -2.43
CA LEU A 37 9.38 2.32 -3.79
C LEU A 37 9.07 3.55 -4.62
N LYS A 38 10.08 4.40 -4.72
CA LYS A 38 10.08 5.48 -5.69
C LYS A 38 10.27 4.86 -7.06
N SER A 39 9.31 5.10 -7.94
CA SER A 39 9.47 4.76 -9.35
C SER A 39 10.54 5.67 -9.95
N TYR A 40 11.57 5.06 -10.54
CA TYR A 40 12.61 5.75 -11.29
C TYR A 40 12.61 5.24 -12.73
N GLN A 41 12.78 6.16 -13.67
CA GLN A 41 12.96 5.84 -15.08
C GLN A 41 14.44 5.99 -15.44
N ILE A 42 14.99 4.96 -16.09
CA ILE A 42 16.38 4.95 -16.57
C ILE A 42 16.32 4.80 -18.08
N VAL A 43 16.96 5.72 -18.79
CA VAL A 43 17.03 5.69 -20.26
C VAL A 43 18.39 5.12 -20.65
N PHE A 44 18.38 4.04 -21.43
CA PHE A 44 19.57 3.43 -21.99
C PHE A 44 19.70 3.86 -23.45
N ASP A 45 20.89 4.32 -23.86
CA ASP A 45 21.17 4.73 -25.25
C ASP A 45 21.57 3.53 -26.14
N THR A 46 21.98 2.42 -25.53
CA THR A 46 22.39 1.17 -26.18
C THR A 46 21.40 0.04 -25.84
N PRO A 47 21.24 -0.96 -26.73
CA PRO A 47 20.34 -2.07 -26.46
C PRO A 47 20.84 -2.90 -25.28
N VAL A 48 19.99 -3.07 -24.27
CA VAL A 48 20.24 -3.91 -23.10
C VAL A 48 19.55 -5.26 -23.29
N THR A 49 20.34 -6.33 -23.34
CA THR A 49 19.81 -7.70 -23.49
C THR A 49 19.47 -8.28 -22.12
N GLY A 50 18.32 -8.96 -22.00
CA GLY A 50 17.93 -9.64 -20.76
C GLY A 50 17.13 -8.81 -19.74
N LEU A 51 16.77 -7.57 -20.09
CA LEU A 51 15.85 -6.76 -19.28
C LEU A 51 14.40 -7.06 -19.70
N SER A 52 13.60 -7.56 -18.76
CA SER A 52 12.18 -7.90 -18.98
C SER A 52 11.31 -7.27 -17.90
N ARG A 53 10.04 -6.98 -18.23
CA ARG A 53 9.03 -6.57 -17.25
C ARG A 53 8.90 -7.66 -16.16
N GLY A 54 8.88 -7.25 -14.89
CA GLY A 54 8.94 -8.16 -13.74
C GLY A 54 10.34 -8.65 -13.38
N GLY A 55 11.38 -8.24 -14.12
CA GLY A 55 12.78 -8.52 -13.78
C GLY A 55 13.14 -7.93 -12.42
N ALA A 56 13.87 -8.68 -11.60
CA ALA A 56 14.31 -8.21 -10.29
C ALA A 56 15.37 -7.11 -10.44
N VAL A 57 15.18 -5.99 -9.74
CA VAL A 57 16.20 -4.95 -9.61
C VAL A 57 16.99 -5.26 -8.34
N LEU A 58 18.29 -5.49 -8.50
CA LEU A 58 19.19 -5.80 -7.41
C LEU A 58 20.11 -4.62 -7.10
N PHE A 59 20.33 -4.37 -5.83
CA PHE A 59 21.36 -3.45 -5.35
C PHE A 59 22.33 -4.25 -4.47
N ASN A 60 23.60 -4.33 -4.87
CA ASN A 60 24.61 -5.16 -4.19
C ASN A 60 24.14 -6.62 -3.95
N GLY A 61 23.40 -7.20 -4.90
CA GLY A 61 22.88 -8.57 -4.79
C GLY A 61 21.59 -8.72 -3.98
N ILE A 62 21.05 -7.65 -3.40
CA ILE A 62 19.77 -7.66 -2.67
C ILE A 62 18.66 -7.16 -3.58
N ARG A 63 17.54 -7.90 -3.67
CA ARG A 63 16.35 -7.46 -4.44
C ARG A 63 15.75 -6.22 -3.78
N VAL A 64 15.80 -5.09 -4.48
CA VAL A 64 15.24 -3.80 -4.03
C VAL A 64 13.96 -3.41 -4.76
N GLY A 65 13.65 -4.07 -5.88
CA GLY A 65 12.43 -3.80 -6.63
C GLY A 65 12.29 -4.68 -7.87
N GLU A 66 11.44 -4.23 -8.79
CA GLU A 66 11.22 -4.89 -10.07
C GLU A 66 10.97 -3.88 -11.20
N VAL A 67 11.26 -4.33 -12.42
CA VAL A 67 11.01 -3.53 -13.63
C VAL A 67 9.51 -3.47 -13.89
N THR A 68 8.91 -2.29 -13.69
CA THR A 68 7.47 -2.07 -13.87
C THR A 68 7.08 -1.89 -15.34
N ASP A 69 7.87 -1.12 -16.10
CA ASP A 69 7.61 -0.86 -17.52
C ASP A 69 8.90 -0.85 -18.35
N LEU A 70 8.75 -1.26 -19.60
CA LEU A 70 9.81 -1.20 -20.60
C LEU A 70 9.20 -0.66 -21.90
N SER A 71 9.60 0.56 -22.27
CA SER A 71 9.12 1.23 -23.47
C SER A 71 10.30 1.74 -24.27
N PHE A 72 10.25 1.58 -25.59
CA PHE A 72 11.20 2.24 -26.48
C PHE A 72 10.89 3.73 -26.49
N TYR A 73 11.91 4.58 -26.30
CA TYR A 73 11.73 6.01 -26.43
C TYR A 73 11.84 6.38 -27.92
N PRO A 74 10.73 6.74 -28.59
CA PRO A 74 10.80 7.19 -29.97
C PRO A 74 11.51 8.55 -30.01
N ARG A 75 12.57 8.66 -30.82
CA ARG A 75 13.17 9.93 -31.24
C ARG A 75 12.82 10.19 -32.69
#